data_AF-A0A974GX48-F1
#
_entry.id   AF-A0A974GX48-F1
#
_cell.length_a   1.000
_cell.length_b   1.000
_cell.length_c   1.000
_cell.angle_alpha   90.00
_cell.angle_beta   90.00
_cell.angle_gamma   90.00
#
_symmetry.space_group_name_H-M   'P 1'
#
loop_
_entity.id
_entity.type
_entity.pdbx_description
1 polymer ?
#
loop_
_entity_poly.entity_id
_entity_poly.type
_entity_poly.pdbx_seq_one_letter_code
_entity_poly.pdbx_strand_id
1 'polypeptide(L)'
;MARRRNMYSKRKRINYGRIFLLLLILVVLIVLVFKLFKKNDYIGVVEEALNSKIIQISGSVNSVSDVDYSVYSNDGIRYSNQHENIIQLNIIDGTNTEDKEKANDVKRLFDNLIKSDAADKVKELPLKESGYYWVDAKFIVEDRKLFIKDENEYNFDLYYDIEEKTVYIKEKYYNEFSKKNNKTELQGYSATDEFVEIIERLVK
;
A
#
# COMPACT_ATOMS: atom_id res chain seq x y z
N MET A 1 33.34 -71.74 32.30
CA MET A 1 33.53 -70.29 32.49
C MET A 1 32.89 -69.55 31.31
N ALA A 2 31.74 -68.91 31.52
CA ALA A 2 31.06 -68.13 30.48
C ALA A 2 31.60 -66.69 30.44
N ARG A 3 32.24 -66.29 29.33
CA ARG A 3 32.66 -64.90 29.09
C ARG A 3 31.42 -64.05 28.81
N ARG A 4 31.03 -63.16 29.74
CA ARG A 4 30.07 -62.08 29.48
C ARG A 4 30.64 -61.14 28.42
N ARG A 5 30.01 -61.10 27.24
CA ARG A 5 30.26 -60.06 26.23
C ARG A 5 29.46 -58.83 26.63
N ASN A 6 30.14 -57.78 27.08
CA ASN A 6 29.52 -56.48 27.28
C ASN A 6 29.21 -55.87 25.91
N MET A 7 27.93 -55.89 25.51
CA MET A 7 27.44 -55.12 24.36
C MET A 7 27.45 -53.63 24.72
N TYR A 8 28.52 -52.93 24.35
CA TYR A 8 28.53 -51.47 24.35
C TYR A 8 27.58 -50.96 23.27
N SER A 9 26.37 -50.53 23.65
CA SER A 9 25.53 -49.74 22.76
C SER A 9 26.18 -48.36 22.58
N LYS A 10 26.74 -48.07 21.41
CA LYS A 10 27.20 -46.72 21.07
C LYS A 10 25.99 -45.77 21.07
N ARG A 11 25.87 -44.88 22.07
CA ARG A 11 24.92 -43.76 22.05
C ARG A 11 25.22 -42.90 20.81
N LYS A 12 24.31 -42.89 19.82
CA LYS A 12 24.37 -41.97 18.69
C LYS A 12 24.33 -40.54 19.23
N ARG A 13 25.42 -39.78 19.08
CA ARG A 13 25.43 -38.34 19.37
C ARG A 13 24.63 -37.65 18.26
N ILE A 14 23.48 -37.10 18.63
CA ILE A 14 22.65 -36.31 17.73
C ILE A 14 23.40 -35.00 17.46
N ASN A 15 23.56 -34.65 16.19
CA ASN A 15 24.32 -33.46 15.80
C ASN A 15 23.37 -32.25 15.76
N TYR A 16 23.14 -31.65 16.93
CA TYR A 16 22.17 -30.56 17.13
C TYR A 16 22.41 -29.35 16.21
N GLY A 17 23.64 -29.11 15.74
CA GLY A 17 23.93 -28.05 14.78
C GLY A 17 23.25 -28.24 13.42
N ARG A 18 23.13 -29.48 12.94
CA ARG A 18 22.42 -29.78 11.68
C ARG A 18 20.91 -29.65 11.82
N ILE A 19 20.38 -29.98 12.99
CA ILE A 19 18.96 -29.83 13.31
C ILE A 19 18.59 -28.34 13.39
N PHE A 20 19.43 -27.53 14.03
CA PHE A 20 19.22 -26.08 14.10
C PHE A 20 19.24 -25.43 12.72
N LEU A 21 20.18 -25.83 11.84
CA LEU A 21 20.26 -25.33 10.48
C LEU A 21 19.02 -25.70 9.64
N LEU A 22 18.50 -26.93 9.79
CA LEU A 22 17.24 -27.35 9.14
C LEU A 22 16.03 -26.56 9.65
N LEU A 23 15.97 -26.28 10.96
CA LEU A 23 14.93 -25.42 11.53
C LEU A 23 15.00 -24.00 10.97
N LEU A 24 16.19 -23.44 10.82
CA LEU A 24 16.38 -22.09 10.27
C LEU A 24 15.94 -22.02 8.81
N ILE A 25 16.27 -23.01 7.98
CA ILE A 25 15.79 -23.13 6.60
C ILE A 25 14.26 -23.23 6.56
N LEU A 26 13.65 -24.01 7.45
CA LEU A 26 12.21 -24.16 7.54
C LEU A 26 11.53 -22.82 7.87
N VAL A 27 12.08 -22.06 8.81
CA VAL A 27 11.56 -20.72 9.16
C VAL A 27 11.63 -19.77 7.95
N VAL A 28 12.75 -19.77 7.22
CA VAL A 28 12.89 -18.93 6.01
C VAL A 28 11.88 -19.33 4.94
N LEU A 29 11.65 -20.63 4.72
CA LEU A 29 10.63 -21.14 3.79
C LEU A 29 9.23 -20.69 4.21
N ILE A 30 8.89 -20.80 5.50
CA ILE A 30 7.60 -20.36 6.03
C ILE A 30 7.41 -18.86 5.77
N VAL A 31 8.41 -18.03 6.06
CA VAL A 31 8.36 -16.57 5.81
C VAL A 31 8.18 -16.25 4.31
N LEU A 32 8.88 -16.96 3.43
CA LEU A 32 8.72 -16.80 1.97
C LEU A 32 7.31 -17.17 1.50
N VAL A 33 6.76 -18.27 2.00
CA VAL A 33 5.39 -18.71 1.69
C VAL A 33 4.38 -17.68 2.21
N PHE A 34 4.54 -17.19 3.45
CA PHE A 34 3.65 -16.14 3.99
C PHE A 34 3.70 -14.85 3.18
N LYS A 35 4.86 -14.44 2.66
CA LYS A 35 4.97 -13.27 1.76
C LYS A 35 4.18 -13.47 0.47
N LEU A 36 4.20 -14.67 -0.11
CA LEU A 36 3.43 -14.99 -1.33
C LEU A 36 1.91 -15.03 -1.10
N PHE A 37 1.46 -15.31 0.12
CA PHE A 37 0.04 -15.35 0.49
C PHE A 37 -0.48 -14.09 1.20
N LYS A 38 0.38 -13.08 1.44
CA LYS A 38 -0.07 -11.81 2.03
C LYS A 38 -1.07 -11.20 1.06
N LYS A 39 -2.32 -10.99 1.51
CA LYS A 39 -3.29 -10.21 0.74
C LYS A 39 -2.68 -8.82 0.56
N ASN A 40 -2.75 -8.30 -0.67
CA ASN A 40 -2.32 -6.94 -1.00
C ASN A 40 -3.32 -5.94 -0.40
N ASP A 41 -3.42 -5.90 0.92
CA ASP A 41 -4.20 -4.90 1.62
C ASP A 41 -3.55 -3.55 1.35
N TYR A 42 -4.37 -2.55 1.05
CA TYR A 42 -3.88 -1.33 0.43
C TYR A 42 -2.88 -0.57 1.31
N ILE A 43 -3.16 -0.45 2.60
CA ILE A 43 -2.23 0.10 3.59
C ILE A 43 -0.91 -0.67 3.62
N GLY A 44 -0.94 -2.00 3.47
CA GLY A 44 0.28 -2.80 3.45
C GLY A 44 1.17 -2.48 2.25
N VAL A 45 0.58 -2.11 1.10
CA VAL A 45 1.34 -1.69 -0.08
C VAL A 45 1.84 -0.25 0.04
N VAL A 46 1.04 0.65 0.64
CA VAL A 46 1.50 2.01 0.98
C VAL A 46 2.70 1.93 1.92
N GLU A 47 2.63 1.10 2.97
CA GLU A 47 3.72 0.87 3.91
C GLU A 47 4.97 0.30 3.21
N GLU A 48 4.81 -0.63 2.27
CA GLU A 48 5.92 -1.15 1.46
C GLU A 48 6.59 -0.07 0.60
N ALA A 49 5.79 0.78 -0.06
CA ALA A 49 6.30 1.88 -0.88
C ALA A 49 7.03 2.93 -0.03
N LEU A 50 6.49 3.30 1.14
CA LEU A 50 7.10 4.28 2.04
C LEU A 50 8.38 3.79 2.72
N ASN A 51 8.48 2.49 3.00
CA ASN A 51 9.67 1.86 3.56
C ASN A 51 10.75 1.59 2.49
N SER A 52 10.40 1.68 1.22
CA SER A 52 11.34 1.57 0.10
C SER A 52 12.06 2.89 -0.14
N LYS A 53 13.18 2.85 -0.89
CA LYS A 53 13.86 4.08 -1.29
C LYS A 53 13.08 4.74 -2.42
N ILE A 54 12.28 5.74 -2.06
CA ILE A 54 11.53 6.57 -3.01
C ILE A 54 12.49 7.38 -3.88
N ILE A 55 12.36 7.23 -5.19
CA ILE A 55 13.10 7.97 -6.22
C ILE A 55 12.32 9.23 -6.59
N GLN A 56 11.01 9.08 -6.81
CA GLN A 56 10.13 10.15 -7.26
C GLN A 56 8.72 9.96 -6.72
N ILE A 57 8.05 11.08 -6.44
CA ILE A 57 6.61 11.14 -6.22
C ILE A 57 6.06 12.15 -7.20
N SER A 58 4.98 11.80 -7.89
CA SER A 58 4.26 12.68 -8.82
C SER A 58 2.77 12.41 -8.72
N GLY A 59 1.92 13.36 -9.13
CA GLY A 59 0.48 13.15 -9.01
C GLY A 59 -0.33 14.42 -9.19
N SER A 60 -1.58 14.36 -8.76
CA SER A 60 -2.48 15.50 -8.74
C SER A 60 -3.38 15.48 -7.51
N VAL A 61 -3.84 16.68 -7.13
CA VAL A 61 -4.90 16.85 -6.15
C VAL A 61 -6.06 17.53 -6.85
N ASN A 62 -7.23 16.89 -6.77
CA ASN A 62 -8.45 17.33 -7.44
C ASN A 62 -9.59 17.47 -6.43
N SER A 63 -10.51 18.39 -6.68
CA SER A 63 -11.82 18.42 -6.01
C SER A 63 -12.82 17.69 -6.89
N VAL A 64 -13.63 16.82 -6.29
CA VAL A 64 -14.67 16.04 -6.96
C VAL A 64 -15.93 16.00 -6.11
N SER A 65 -17.11 16.11 -6.72
CA SER A 65 -18.38 16.01 -5.97
C SER A 65 -18.87 14.57 -5.86
N ASP A 66 -18.55 13.76 -6.86
CA ASP A 66 -18.91 12.35 -6.95
C ASP A 66 -17.66 11.48 -7.15
N VAL A 67 -17.55 10.43 -6.34
CA VAL A 67 -16.42 9.50 -6.35
C VAL A 67 -16.87 8.16 -6.89
N ASP A 68 -16.73 7.98 -8.19
CA ASP A 68 -16.73 6.65 -8.77
C ASP A 68 -15.30 6.08 -8.67
N TYR A 69 -15.13 4.98 -7.93
CA TYR A 69 -13.87 4.23 -7.80
C TYR A 69 -13.95 2.85 -8.48
N SER A 70 -15.05 2.58 -9.20
CA SER A 70 -15.41 1.31 -9.82
C SER A 70 -14.87 1.16 -11.26
N VAL A 71 -13.55 1.04 -11.38
CA VAL A 71 -12.90 0.91 -12.70
C VAL A 71 -13.35 -0.38 -13.43
N TYR A 72 -14.09 -0.31 -14.56
CA TYR A 72 -14.53 -1.50 -15.30
C TYR A 72 -13.92 -1.62 -16.70
N SER A 73 -13.72 -2.86 -17.16
CA SER A 73 -13.25 -3.15 -18.53
C SER A 73 -14.23 -4.09 -19.22
N ASN A 74 -14.57 -3.73 -20.46
CA ASN A 74 -15.24 -4.59 -21.41
C ASN A 74 -14.35 -4.75 -22.65
N ASP A 75 -14.16 -5.97 -23.13
CA ASP A 75 -13.40 -6.29 -24.36
C ASP A 75 -12.01 -5.63 -24.48
N GLY A 76 -11.27 -5.54 -23.37
CA GLY A 76 -9.91 -4.98 -23.35
C GLY A 76 -9.84 -3.45 -23.41
N ILE A 77 -11.00 -2.77 -23.50
CA ILE A 77 -11.11 -1.33 -23.36
C ILE A 77 -11.30 -1.02 -21.87
N ARG A 78 -10.51 -0.08 -21.36
CA ARG A 78 -10.55 0.40 -19.98
C ARG A 78 -11.55 1.56 -19.91
N TYR A 79 -12.57 1.44 -19.07
CA TYR A 79 -13.44 2.54 -18.71
C TYR A 79 -13.04 2.98 -17.30
N SER A 80 -12.25 4.04 -17.20
CA SER A 80 -11.99 4.72 -15.94
C SER A 80 -13.16 5.62 -15.59
N ASN A 81 -13.34 5.83 -14.30
CA ASN A 81 -14.47 6.49 -13.68
C ASN A 81 -14.58 7.96 -14.08
N GLN A 82 -15.79 8.35 -14.45
CA GLN A 82 -16.17 9.75 -14.55
C GLN A 82 -16.38 10.24 -13.12
N HIS A 83 -15.30 10.60 -12.41
CA HIS A 83 -15.49 11.53 -11.30
C HIS A 83 -16.25 12.73 -11.87
N GLU A 84 -17.41 13.05 -11.33
CA GLU A 84 -18.16 14.19 -11.82
C GLU A 84 -17.56 15.47 -11.23
N ASN A 85 -17.54 16.53 -12.06
CA ASN A 85 -17.10 17.87 -11.67
C ASN A 85 -15.65 17.94 -11.16
N ILE A 86 -14.72 17.23 -11.82
CA ILE A 86 -13.29 17.29 -11.48
C ILE A 86 -12.78 18.73 -11.67
N ILE A 87 -12.29 19.31 -10.58
CA ILE A 87 -11.53 20.55 -10.59
C ILE A 87 -10.12 20.23 -10.12
N GLN A 88 -9.15 20.36 -11.03
CA GLN A 88 -7.74 20.19 -10.67
C GLN A 88 -7.27 21.36 -9.82
N LEU A 89 -6.77 21.05 -8.62
CA LEU A 89 -6.32 22.06 -7.65
C LEU A 89 -4.80 22.18 -7.69
N ASN A 90 -4.09 21.06 -7.80
CA ASN A 90 -2.62 21.05 -7.83
C ASN A 90 -2.06 19.89 -8.66
N ILE A 91 -0.82 20.09 -9.13
CA ILE A 91 0.00 19.07 -9.78
C ILE A 91 1.27 18.92 -8.95
N ILE A 92 1.67 17.68 -8.73
CA ILE A 92 2.91 17.34 -8.03
C ILE A 92 3.85 16.70 -9.04
N ASP A 93 5.04 17.28 -9.19
CA ASP A 93 6.15 16.64 -9.89
C ASP A 93 7.42 16.74 -9.04
N GLY A 94 7.71 15.69 -8.27
CA GLY A 94 8.88 15.64 -7.39
C GLY A 94 10.24 15.70 -8.11
N THR A 95 10.28 15.69 -9.45
CA THR A 95 11.51 15.99 -10.20
C THR A 95 11.79 17.49 -10.30
N ASN A 96 10.74 18.30 -10.28
CA ASN A 96 10.84 19.75 -10.23
C ASN A 96 11.28 20.18 -8.83
N THR A 97 12.31 21.03 -8.75
CA THR A 97 12.78 21.58 -7.48
C THR A 97 11.73 22.37 -6.72
N GLU A 98 10.79 23.01 -7.42
CA GLU A 98 9.71 23.81 -6.82
C GLU A 98 8.64 22.93 -6.15
N ASP A 99 8.39 21.73 -6.69
CA ASP A 99 7.36 20.81 -6.20
C ASP A 99 7.90 19.73 -5.25
N LYS A 100 9.19 19.80 -4.88
CA LYS A 100 9.79 18.86 -3.91
C LYS A 100 9.10 18.89 -2.55
N GLU A 101 8.71 20.06 -2.09
CA GLU A 101 7.97 20.19 -0.83
C GLU A 101 6.59 19.56 -0.92
N LYS A 102 5.87 19.77 -2.04
CA LYS A 102 4.58 19.11 -2.30
C LYS A 102 4.71 17.59 -2.36
N ALA A 103 5.74 17.08 -3.03
CA ALA A 103 6.04 15.65 -3.07
C ALA A 103 6.32 15.09 -1.66
N ASN A 104 7.03 15.83 -0.82
CA ASN A 104 7.26 15.45 0.57
C ASN A 104 5.97 15.52 1.41
N ASP A 105 5.10 16.49 1.15
CA ASP A 105 3.78 16.58 1.79
C ASP A 105 2.89 15.39 1.40
N VAL A 106 2.86 14.97 0.14
CA VAL A 106 2.19 13.73 -0.29
C VAL A 106 2.76 12.52 0.46
N LYS A 107 4.08 12.41 0.59
CA LYS A 107 4.70 11.34 1.37
C LYS A 107 4.21 11.34 2.83
N ARG A 108 4.19 12.51 3.47
CA ARG A 108 3.73 12.67 4.87
C ARG A 108 2.24 12.38 5.02
N LEU A 109 1.44 12.67 4.00
CA LEU A 109 0.02 12.39 3.95
C LEU A 109 -0.24 10.88 4.02
N PHE A 110 0.46 10.10 3.19
CA PHE A 110 0.38 8.63 3.24
C PHE A 110 1.00 8.02 4.51
N ASP A 111 2.06 8.63 5.07
CA ASP A 111 2.62 8.20 6.36
C ASP A 111 1.63 8.43 7.53
N ASN A 112 0.88 9.53 7.50
CA ASN A 112 -0.19 9.78 8.46
C ASN A 112 -1.34 8.78 8.30
N LEU A 113 -1.72 8.46 7.06
CA LEU A 113 -2.77 7.47 6.79
C LEU A 113 -2.48 6.10 7.43
N ILE A 114 -1.23 5.63 7.40
CA ILE A 114 -0.84 4.35 8.03
C ILE A 114 -1.04 4.39 9.55
N LYS A 115 -0.91 5.58 10.16
CA LYS A 115 -1.02 5.80 11.60
C LYS A 115 -2.44 6.13 12.06
N SER A 116 -3.34 6.46 11.13
CA SER A 116 -4.73 6.79 11.41
C SER A 116 -5.53 5.60 11.89
N ASP A 117 -6.48 5.87 12.79
CA ASP A 117 -7.43 4.87 13.25
C ASP A 117 -8.41 4.51 12.12
N ALA A 118 -8.57 3.21 11.88
CA ALA A 118 -9.52 2.69 10.91
C ALA A 118 -10.96 3.01 11.36
N ALA A 119 -11.74 3.56 10.42
CA ALA A 119 -13.16 3.80 10.56
C ALA A 119 -13.97 2.70 9.84
N ASP A 120 -15.24 2.95 9.57
CA ASP A 120 -16.11 1.99 8.90
C ASP A 120 -15.73 1.78 7.42
N LYS A 121 -16.07 0.60 6.91
CA LYS A 121 -15.99 0.28 5.48
C LYS A 121 -17.26 0.72 4.78
N VAL A 122 -17.11 1.25 3.57
CA VAL A 122 -18.22 1.71 2.75
C VAL A 122 -18.14 1.11 1.35
N LYS A 123 -19.32 0.86 0.77
CA LYS A 123 -19.47 0.26 -0.57
C LYS A 123 -19.59 1.28 -1.70
N GLU A 124 -19.78 2.53 -1.33
CA GLU A 124 -19.85 3.69 -2.22
C GLU A 124 -19.66 4.94 -1.36
N LEU A 125 -19.17 6.03 -1.96
CA LEU A 125 -19.17 7.34 -1.33
C LEU A 125 -20.39 8.13 -1.82
N PRO A 126 -21.18 8.73 -0.93
CA PRO A 126 -22.33 9.51 -1.35
C PRO A 126 -21.89 10.78 -2.08
N LEU A 127 -22.71 11.26 -3.00
CA LEU A 127 -22.57 12.60 -3.57
C LEU A 127 -22.59 13.65 -2.46
N LYS A 128 -21.62 14.58 -2.46
CA LYS A 128 -21.55 15.68 -1.49
C LYS A 128 -21.37 17.04 -2.17
N GLU A 129 -22.10 18.04 -1.68
CA GLU A 129 -21.93 19.43 -2.14
C GLU A 129 -20.58 20.01 -1.75
N SER A 130 -20.07 19.68 -0.56
CA SER A 130 -18.71 20.05 -0.13
C SER A 130 -17.63 19.39 -0.98
N GLY A 131 -17.96 18.24 -1.58
CA GLY A 131 -17.05 17.40 -2.36
C GLY A 131 -16.02 16.65 -1.51
N TYR A 132 -15.09 16.04 -2.24
CA TYR A 132 -13.96 15.27 -1.76
C TYR A 132 -12.68 15.83 -2.37
N TYR A 133 -11.58 15.77 -1.63
CA TYR A 133 -10.25 15.90 -2.24
C TYR A 133 -9.74 14.53 -2.66
N TRP A 134 -9.57 14.36 -3.97
CA TRP A 134 -8.95 13.18 -4.56
C TRP A 134 -7.46 13.44 -4.78
N VAL A 135 -6.64 12.66 -4.08
CA VAL A 135 -5.20 12.62 -4.29
C VAL A 135 -4.88 11.38 -5.14
N ASP A 136 -4.43 11.63 -6.37
CA ASP A 136 -3.85 10.62 -7.26
C ASP A 136 -2.33 10.76 -7.18
N ALA A 137 -1.66 9.76 -6.59
CA ALA A 137 -0.24 9.80 -6.32
C ALA A 137 0.49 8.57 -6.85
N LYS A 138 1.50 8.82 -7.67
CA LYS A 138 2.44 7.83 -8.18
C LYS A 138 3.76 7.89 -7.42
N PHE A 139 4.18 6.75 -6.89
CA PHE A 139 5.45 6.56 -6.20
C PHE A 139 6.35 5.66 -7.05
N ILE A 140 7.54 6.15 -7.39
CA ILE A 140 8.60 5.36 -8.03
C ILE A 140 9.63 5.04 -6.96
N VAL A 141 9.90 3.75 -6.73
CA VAL A 141 10.83 3.30 -5.70
C VAL A 141 11.91 2.38 -6.29
N GLU A 142 13.12 2.42 -5.72
CA GLU A 142 14.22 1.53 -6.10
C GLU A 142 13.94 0.12 -5.54
N ASP A 143 13.65 -0.86 -6.41
CA ASP A 143 13.65 -2.28 -6.06
C ASP A 143 15.09 -2.77 -5.99
N ARG A 144 15.50 -3.29 -4.84
CA ARG A 144 16.80 -3.94 -4.66
C ARG A 144 16.61 -5.45 -4.57
N LYS A 145 16.33 -6.09 -5.70
CA LYS A 145 16.47 -7.55 -5.81
C LYS A 145 17.94 -7.89 -6.05
N LEU A 146 18.67 -8.14 -4.95
CA LEU A 146 20.03 -8.70 -4.82
C LEU A 146 21.15 -8.09 -5.70
N PHE A 147 20.99 -7.98 -7.02
CA PHE A 147 22.00 -7.50 -7.98
C PHE A 147 21.43 -6.70 -9.18
N ILE A 148 20.12 -6.50 -9.27
CA ILE A 148 19.47 -5.71 -10.34
C ILE A 148 18.82 -4.49 -9.68
N LYS A 149 19.12 -3.29 -10.20
CA LYS A 149 18.35 -2.09 -9.90
C LYS A 149 17.16 -2.09 -10.84
N ASP A 150 15.97 -2.30 -10.29
CA ASP A 150 14.72 -2.15 -11.01
C ASP A 150 13.92 -1.03 -10.33
N GLU A 151 13.02 -0.39 -11.06
CA GLU A 151 12.13 0.62 -10.51
C GLU A 151 10.73 0.04 -10.40
N ASN A 152 10.16 0.06 -9.19
CA ASN A 152 8.79 -0.34 -8.97
C ASN A 152 7.91 0.91 -8.92
N GLU A 153 6.79 0.86 -9.65
CA GLU A 153 5.78 1.90 -9.67
C GLU A 153 4.56 1.49 -8.82
N TYR A 154 4.12 2.39 -7.95
CA TYR A 154 2.89 2.26 -7.19
C TYR A 154 1.98 3.45 -7.49
N ASN A 155 0.70 3.19 -7.77
CA ASN A 155 -0.31 4.20 -8.05
C ASN A 155 -1.36 4.17 -6.95
N PHE A 156 -1.46 5.26 -6.19
CA PHE A 156 -2.34 5.36 -5.04
C PHE A 156 -3.40 6.44 -5.24
N ASP A 157 -4.66 6.02 -5.14
CA ASP A 157 -5.83 6.86 -4.97
C ASP A 157 -6.18 7.03 -3.49
N LEU A 158 -6.51 8.25 -3.10
CA LEU A 158 -7.04 8.58 -1.80
C LEU A 158 -8.15 9.62 -1.94
N TYR A 159 -9.24 9.43 -1.19
CA TYR A 159 -10.39 10.34 -1.20
C TYR A 159 -10.64 10.88 0.21
N TYR A 160 -10.42 12.17 0.41
CA TYR A 160 -10.67 12.84 1.69
C TYR A 160 -12.05 13.52 1.65
N ASP A 161 -12.93 13.11 2.56
CA ASP A 161 -14.22 13.75 2.81
C ASP A 161 -14.02 15.05 3.60
N ILE A 162 -14.35 16.18 2.97
CA ILE A 162 -14.08 17.52 3.49
C ILE A 162 -14.94 17.82 4.74
N GLU A 163 -16.15 17.26 4.79
CA GLU A 163 -17.11 17.52 5.86
C GLU A 163 -16.87 16.59 7.06
N GLU A 164 -16.76 15.29 6.80
CA GLU A 164 -16.65 14.26 7.84
C GLU A 164 -15.20 14.02 8.28
N LYS A 165 -14.23 14.68 7.64
CA LYS A 165 -12.79 14.54 7.89
C LYS A 165 -12.35 13.08 7.92
N THR A 166 -12.90 12.29 6.99
CA THR A 166 -12.62 10.86 6.86
C THR A 166 -11.92 10.61 5.54
N VAL A 167 -10.88 9.80 5.59
CA VAL A 167 -10.07 9.43 4.43
C VAL A 167 -10.46 8.04 3.98
N TYR A 168 -10.78 7.89 2.70
CA TYR A 168 -11.17 6.64 2.09
C TYR A 168 -10.15 6.18 1.08
N ILE A 169 -9.75 4.92 1.18
CA ILE A 169 -8.91 4.21 0.22
C ILE A 169 -9.53 2.85 -0.08
N LYS A 170 -9.14 2.20 -1.19
CA LYS A 170 -9.59 0.83 -1.44
C LYS A 170 -9.09 -0.10 -0.34
N GLU A 171 -9.89 -1.09 0.05
CA GLU A 171 -9.45 -2.11 1.02
C GLU A 171 -8.23 -2.89 0.49
N LYS A 172 -8.22 -3.18 -0.81
CA LYS A 172 -7.18 -3.96 -1.47
C LYS A 172 -6.58 -3.19 -2.61
N TYR A 173 -5.27 -3.34 -2.73
CA TYR A 173 -4.47 -2.79 -3.79
C TYR A 173 -4.31 -3.78 -4.93
N TYR A 174 -4.59 -3.30 -6.14
CA TYR A 174 -4.45 -4.05 -7.37
C TYR A 174 -3.57 -3.24 -8.33
N ASN A 175 -2.38 -3.78 -8.62
CA ASN A 175 -1.48 -3.22 -9.65
C ASN A 175 -2.07 -3.27 -11.07
N GLU A 176 -3.11 -4.08 -11.28
CA GLU A 176 -3.72 -4.30 -12.59
C GLU A 176 -5.26 -4.27 -12.51
N PHE A 177 -5.88 -3.90 -13.63
CA PHE A 177 -7.32 -3.92 -13.82
C PHE A 177 -7.85 -5.34 -13.65
N SER A 178 -8.81 -5.54 -12.73
CA SER A 178 -9.48 -6.83 -12.61
C SER A 178 -10.92 -6.64 -12.16
N LYS A 179 -11.81 -7.56 -12.56
CA LYS A 179 -13.20 -7.60 -12.06
C LYS A 179 -13.30 -7.71 -10.53
N LYS A 180 -12.21 -8.06 -9.83
CA LYS A 180 -12.12 -8.07 -8.37
C LYS A 180 -11.91 -6.67 -7.79
N ASN A 181 -11.24 -5.77 -8.52
CA ASN A 181 -11.02 -4.37 -8.15
C ASN A 181 -12.35 -3.60 -8.10
N ASN A 182 -13.28 -3.89 -9.01
CA ASN A 182 -14.61 -3.26 -9.07
C ASN A 182 -15.52 -3.56 -7.88
N LYS A 183 -15.20 -4.60 -7.11
CA LYS A 183 -16.03 -5.10 -6.01
C LYS A 183 -15.43 -4.78 -4.65
N THR A 184 -14.32 -4.05 -4.61
CA THR A 184 -13.68 -3.72 -3.34
C THR A 184 -14.39 -2.59 -2.66
N GLU A 185 -14.64 -2.76 -1.37
CA GLU A 185 -15.11 -1.70 -0.51
C GLU A 185 -13.98 -0.69 -0.28
N LEU A 186 -14.37 0.52 0.09
CA LEU A 186 -13.45 1.51 0.62
C LEU A 186 -13.33 1.30 2.13
N GLN A 187 -12.11 1.41 2.63
CA GLN A 187 -11.81 1.46 4.04
C GLN A 187 -11.64 2.93 4.44
N GLY A 188 -12.48 3.40 5.37
CA GLY A 188 -12.34 4.72 5.97
C GLY A 188 -11.25 4.75 7.05
N TYR A 189 -10.65 5.92 7.22
CA TYR A 189 -9.69 6.25 8.28
C TYR A 189 -9.99 7.65 8.81
N SER A 190 -9.91 7.84 10.11
CA SER A 190 -10.07 9.18 10.69
C SER A 190 -8.87 10.05 10.32
N ALA A 191 -9.10 11.22 9.73
CA ALA A 191 -8.02 12.15 9.43
C ALA A 191 -7.45 12.72 10.73
N THR A 192 -6.14 12.63 10.91
CA THR A 192 -5.44 13.33 12.00
C THR A 192 -5.38 14.83 11.71
N ASP A 193 -5.16 15.65 12.73
CA ASP A 193 -4.96 17.09 12.54
C ASP A 193 -3.81 17.37 11.56
N GLU A 194 -2.71 16.62 11.66
CA GLU A 194 -1.59 16.72 10.73
C GLU A 194 -2.01 16.34 9.30
N PHE A 195 -2.83 15.31 9.12
CA PHE A 195 -3.37 14.95 7.81
C PHE A 195 -4.15 16.11 7.19
N VAL A 196 -5.03 16.73 7.97
CA VAL A 196 -5.86 17.87 7.53
C VAL A 196 -4.99 19.07 7.14
N GLU A 197 -3.98 19.40 7.95
CA GLU A 197 -3.05 20.48 7.63
C GLU A 197 -2.28 20.23 6.32
N ILE A 198 -1.85 18.99 6.08
CA ILE A 198 -1.11 18.63 4.87
C ILE A 198 -2.01 18.72 3.64
N ILE A 199 -3.22 18.15 3.68
CA ILE A 199 -4.12 18.19 2.51
C ILE A 199 -4.52 19.63 2.19
N GLU A 200 -4.77 20.47 3.20
CA GLU A 200 -5.07 21.89 2.98
C GLU A 200 -3.91 22.67 2.37
N ARG A 201 -2.65 22.31 2.67
CA ARG A 201 -1.48 22.90 1.99
C ARG A 201 -1.40 22.46 0.53
N LEU A 202 -1.70 21.20 0.24
CA LEU A 202 -1.64 20.66 -1.12
C LEU A 202 -2.75 21.23 -2.03
N VAL A 203 -3.87 21.65 -1.46
CA VAL A 203 -5.01 22.23 -2.20
C VAL A 203 -4.85 23.74 -2.44
N LYS A 204 -3.96 24.42 -1.71
CA LYS A 204 -3.66 25.85 -1.88
C LYS A 204 -2.60 26.09 -2.95
#